data_AF-A0A931QXR8-F1
#
_entry.id   AF-A0A931QXR8-F1
#
_cell.length_a   1.000
_cell.length_b   1.000
_cell.length_c   1.000
_cell.angle_alpha   90.00
_cell.angle_beta   90.00
_cell.angle_gamma   90.00
#
_symmetry.space_group_name_H-M   'P 1'
#
loop_
_entity.id
_entity.type
_entity.pdbx_description
1 polymer ?
#
loop_
_entity_poly.entity_id
_entity_poly.type
_entity_poly.pdbx_seq_one_letter_code
_entity_poly.pdbx_strand_id
1 'polypeptide(L)'
;MMRHACAVFLIGAVLVGLRTTLALAQQDEVWVDPEPEPEPYVSPPAWKSAEVGDFYLRKKKYRAALSRYQEAVKVDPYYAPGYLGLGKVYDKIGLSQKALDAYQKFLDLLPSTKQAEEAKDVHKAIARLERKLRKSKAASRKQASSPDNASSSLPP
;
A
#
# COMPACT_ATOMS: atom_id res chain seq x y z
N MET A 1 30.90 85.08 -8.97
CA MET A 1 31.19 83.67 -9.33
C MET A 1 30.15 82.71 -8.72
N MET A 2 28.86 82.81 -9.07
CA MET A 2 27.79 81.98 -8.46
C MET A 2 26.63 81.71 -9.44
N ARG A 3 26.88 81.23 -10.66
CA ARG A 3 25.80 80.89 -11.63
C ARG A 3 25.80 79.43 -12.12
N HIS A 4 26.76 78.60 -11.68
CA HIS A 4 26.88 77.20 -12.14
C HIS A 4 26.51 76.13 -11.10
N ALA A 5 26.15 76.51 -9.86
CA ALA A 5 25.78 75.54 -8.82
C ALA A 5 24.32 75.04 -8.91
N CYS A 6 23.40 75.79 -9.54
CA CYS A 6 21.99 75.39 -9.63
C CYS A 6 21.69 74.39 -10.77
N ALA A 7 22.43 74.44 -11.88
CA ALA A 7 22.14 73.59 -13.05
C ALA A 7 22.48 72.11 -12.80
N VAL A 8 23.53 71.81 -12.03
CA VAL A 8 23.90 70.43 -11.67
C VAL A 8 22.91 69.82 -10.67
N PHE A 9 22.32 70.64 -9.80
CA PHE A 9 21.34 70.20 -8.81
C PHE A 9 19.98 69.85 -9.45
N LEU A 10 19.56 70.60 -10.47
CA LEU A 10 18.29 70.36 -11.17
C LEU A 10 18.34 69.09 -12.04
N ILE A 11 19.47 68.77 -12.66
CA ILE A 11 19.63 67.52 -13.44
C ILE A 11 19.72 66.30 -12.50
N GLY A 12 20.37 66.44 -11.34
CA GLY A 12 20.40 65.41 -10.31
C GLY A 12 19.02 65.10 -9.72
N ALA A 13 18.19 66.13 -9.49
CA ALA A 13 16.84 65.96 -8.95
C ALA A 13 15.88 65.27 -9.93
N VAL A 14 15.98 65.55 -11.23
CA VAL A 14 15.16 64.89 -12.26
C VAL A 14 15.54 63.41 -12.44
N LEU A 15 16.83 63.06 -12.37
CA LEU A 15 17.28 61.65 -12.45
C LEU A 15 16.97 60.84 -11.19
N VAL A 16 17.02 61.47 -10.00
CA VAL A 16 16.56 60.85 -8.75
C VAL A 16 15.05 60.67 -8.77
N GLY A 17 14.30 61.66 -9.26
CA GLY A 17 12.84 61.58 -9.44
C GLY A 17 12.41 60.51 -10.44
N LEU A 18 13.10 60.39 -11.58
CA LEU A 18 12.85 59.35 -12.58
C LEU A 18 13.23 57.95 -12.05
N ARG A 19 14.28 57.85 -11.23
CA ARG A 19 14.67 56.61 -10.52
C ARG A 19 13.71 56.24 -9.40
N THR A 20 13.16 57.20 -8.66
CA THR A 20 12.17 56.90 -7.60
C THR A 20 10.82 56.52 -8.19
N THR A 21 10.40 57.11 -9.32
CA THR A 21 9.21 56.62 -10.04
C THR A 21 9.45 55.26 -10.70
N LEU A 22 10.68 54.95 -11.14
CA LEU A 22 11.00 53.64 -11.73
C LEU A 22 11.19 52.54 -10.67
N ALA A 23 11.57 52.91 -9.44
CA ALA A 23 11.70 51.98 -8.31
C ALA A 23 10.35 51.60 -7.66
N LEU A 24 9.31 52.43 -7.81
CA LEU A 24 7.96 52.15 -7.28
C LEU A 24 7.12 51.24 -8.18
N ALA A 25 7.61 50.88 -9.38
CA ALA A 25 6.93 49.98 -10.30
C ALA A 25 7.28 48.50 -10.07
N GLN A 26 8.25 48.19 -9.20
CA GLN A 26 8.45 46.82 -8.73
C GLN A 26 7.47 46.60 -7.58
N GLN A 27 6.25 46.25 -7.97
CA GLN A 27 5.31 45.58 -7.10
C GLN A 27 6.05 44.52 -6.28
N ASP A 28 6.01 44.65 -4.96
CA ASP A 28 6.11 43.52 -4.04
C ASP A 28 4.88 42.62 -4.26
N GLU A 29 4.73 42.07 -5.46
CA GLU A 29 3.92 40.88 -5.66
C GLU A 29 4.68 39.78 -4.94
N VAL A 30 4.27 39.53 -3.69
CA VAL A 30 4.52 38.25 -3.04
C VAL A 30 3.98 37.21 -4.01
N TRP A 31 4.89 36.58 -4.75
CA TRP A 31 4.62 35.40 -5.53
C TRP A 31 4.27 34.29 -4.54
N VAL A 32 3.01 34.28 -4.11
CA VAL A 32 2.41 33.16 -3.41
C VAL A 32 2.20 32.13 -4.50
N ASP A 33 3.02 31.07 -4.51
CA ASP A 33 2.78 29.93 -5.37
C ASP A 33 1.31 29.54 -5.20
N PRO A 34 0.51 29.46 -6.29
CA PRO A 34 -0.87 29.04 -6.17
C PRO A 34 -0.89 27.72 -5.43
N GLU A 35 -1.69 27.61 -4.35
CA GLU A 35 -1.89 26.34 -3.67
C GLU A 35 -2.21 25.32 -4.76
N PRO A 36 -1.44 24.23 -4.88
CA PRO A 36 -1.71 23.24 -5.90
C PRO A 36 -3.16 22.84 -5.75
N GLU A 37 -3.94 22.97 -6.83
CA GLU A 37 -5.35 22.55 -6.79
C GLU A 37 -5.39 21.16 -6.17
N PRO A 38 -6.28 20.89 -5.21
CA PRO A 38 -6.31 19.61 -4.53
C PRO A 38 -6.43 18.53 -5.59
N GLU A 39 -5.31 17.81 -5.83
CA GLU A 39 -5.27 16.82 -6.88
C GLU A 39 -6.46 15.87 -6.69
N PRO A 40 -7.22 15.55 -7.75
CA PRO A 40 -8.33 14.62 -7.63
C PRO A 40 -7.81 13.36 -6.95
N TYR A 41 -8.39 12.97 -5.81
CA TYR A 41 -7.90 11.82 -5.05
C TYR A 41 -7.87 10.57 -5.93
N VAL A 42 -6.67 10.15 -6.32
CA VAL A 42 -6.45 8.92 -7.08
C VAL A 42 -6.25 7.79 -6.07
N SER A 43 -7.08 6.75 -6.16
CA SER A 43 -6.91 5.56 -5.33
C SER A 43 -5.50 4.98 -5.54
N PRO A 44 -4.73 4.70 -4.46
CA PRO A 44 -3.38 4.18 -4.60
C PRO A 44 -3.35 2.88 -5.42
N PRO A 45 -2.31 2.67 -6.25
CA PRO A 45 -2.19 1.45 -7.03
C PRO A 45 -1.99 0.23 -6.11
N ALA A 46 -2.40 -0.96 -6.56
CA ALA A 46 -2.39 -2.18 -5.76
C ALA A 46 -1.03 -2.51 -5.13
N TRP A 47 0.07 -2.29 -5.87
CA TRP A 47 1.42 -2.51 -5.38
C TRP A 47 1.76 -1.65 -4.16
N LYS A 48 1.19 -0.44 -4.04
CA LYS A 48 1.43 0.44 -2.90
C LYS A 48 0.80 -0.13 -1.64
N SER A 49 -0.44 -0.61 -1.74
CA SER A 49 -1.12 -1.29 -0.64
C SER A 49 -0.37 -2.58 -0.25
N ALA A 50 0.15 -3.33 -1.22
CA ALA A 50 0.96 -4.52 -0.95
C ALA A 50 2.29 -4.19 -0.25
N GLU A 51 2.97 -3.11 -0.63
CA GLU A 51 4.20 -2.64 0.03
C GLU A 51 3.97 -2.33 1.52
N VAL A 52 2.87 -1.64 1.83
CA VAL A 52 2.45 -1.38 3.22
C VAL A 52 2.08 -2.70 3.94
N GLY A 53 1.45 -3.62 3.21
CA GLY A 53 1.19 -4.98 3.68
C GLY A 53 2.47 -5.72 4.10
N ASP A 54 3.51 -5.67 3.26
CA ASP A 54 4.81 -6.26 3.54
C ASP A 54 5.47 -5.64 4.78
N PHE A 55 5.37 -4.31 4.93
CA PHE A 55 5.85 -3.62 6.12
C PHE A 55 5.19 -4.16 7.40
N TYR A 56 3.86 -4.27 7.41
CA TYR A 56 3.14 -4.81 8.57
C TYR A 56 3.43 -6.30 8.79
N LEU A 57 3.59 -7.08 7.71
CA LEU A 57 3.94 -8.49 7.79
C LEU A 57 5.32 -8.68 8.45
N ARG A 58 6.33 -7.89 8.08
CA ARG A 58 7.66 -7.90 8.73
C ARG A 58 7.59 -7.53 10.21
N LYS A 59 6.69 -6.60 10.57
CA LYS A 59 6.40 -6.23 11.97
C LYS A 59 5.50 -7.24 12.70
N LYS A 60 5.13 -8.37 12.07
CA LYS A 60 4.20 -9.39 12.60
C LYS A 60 2.81 -8.85 12.97
N LYS A 61 2.42 -7.67 12.44
CA LYS A 61 1.10 -7.06 12.63
C LYS A 61 0.12 -7.64 11.62
N TYR A 62 -0.26 -8.91 11.81
CA TYR A 62 -0.99 -9.70 10.81
C TYR A 62 -2.34 -9.11 10.39
N ARG A 63 -3.11 -8.54 11.33
CA ARG A 63 -4.41 -7.91 10.99
C ARG A 63 -4.25 -6.70 10.08
N ALA A 64 -3.24 -5.87 10.34
CA ALA A 64 -2.94 -4.70 9.51
C ALA A 64 -2.41 -5.12 8.14
N ALA A 65 -1.52 -6.12 8.09
CA ALA A 65 -1.03 -6.70 6.84
C ALA A 65 -2.18 -7.26 5.99
N LEU A 66 -3.10 -8.01 6.63
CA LEU A 66 -4.27 -8.58 5.95
C LEU A 66 -5.12 -7.49 5.29
N SER A 67 -5.44 -6.42 6.03
CA SER A 67 -6.22 -5.30 5.50
C SER A 67 -5.59 -4.69 4.26
N ARG A 68 -4.26 -4.54 4.25
CA ARG A 68 -3.52 -3.91 3.15
C ARG A 68 -3.40 -4.80 1.92
N TYR A 69 -3.19 -6.11 2.10
CA TYR A 69 -3.24 -7.01 0.96
C TYR A 69 -4.65 -7.21 0.40
N GLN A 70 -5.70 -7.16 1.25
CA GLN A 70 -7.09 -7.17 0.79
C GLN A 70 -7.42 -5.94 -0.05
N GLU A 71 -6.92 -4.76 0.35
CA GLU A 71 -7.01 -3.54 -0.44
C GLU A 71 -6.28 -3.69 -1.78
N ALA A 72 -5.07 -4.27 -1.79
CA ALA A 72 -4.32 -4.52 -3.02
C ALA A 72 -5.11 -5.36 -4.04
N VAL A 73 -5.68 -6.50 -3.62
CA VAL A 73 -6.46 -7.37 -4.52
C VAL A 73 -7.84 -6.80 -4.87
N LYS A 74 -8.35 -5.84 -4.09
CA LYS A 74 -9.57 -5.10 -4.43
C LYS A 74 -9.31 -4.06 -5.51
N VAL A 75 -8.17 -3.37 -5.44
CA VAL A 75 -7.74 -2.39 -6.45
C VAL A 75 -7.37 -3.10 -7.77
N ASP A 76 -6.63 -4.20 -7.69
CA ASP A 76 -6.27 -5.01 -8.85
C ASP A 76 -6.45 -6.50 -8.54
N PRO A 77 -7.55 -7.12 -9.01
CA PRO A 77 -7.81 -8.55 -8.83
C PRO A 77 -6.81 -9.49 -9.52
N TYR A 78 -5.97 -9.00 -10.43
CA TYR A 78 -4.94 -9.76 -11.15
C TYR A 78 -3.53 -9.53 -10.57
N TYR A 79 -3.42 -8.75 -9.50
CA TYR A 79 -2.14 -8.49 -8.84
C TYR A 79 -1.66 -9.68 -8.00
N ALA A 80 -0.92 -10.58 -8.62
CA ALA A 80 -0.41 -11.81 -8.00
C ALA A 80 0.27 -11.57 -6.62
N PRO A 81 1.17 -10.58 -6.43
CA PRO A 81 1.82 -10.37 -5.14
C PRO A 81 0.85 -10.08 -3.98
N GLY A 82 -0.32 -9.51 -4.24
CA GLY A 82 -1.37 -9.32 -3.24
C GLY A 82 -1.87 -10.65 -2.67
N TYR A 83 -2.13 -11.63 -3.54
CA TYR A 83 -2.53 -12.98 -3.14
C TYR A 83 -1.41 -13.76 -2.43
N LEU A 84 -0.16 -13.57 -2.86
CA LEU A 84 1.00 -14.13 -2.15
C LEU A 84 1.08 -13.60 -0.72
N GLY A 85 0.89 -12.29 -0.53
CA GLY A 85 0.83 -11.64 0.78
C GLY A 85 -0.31 -12.18 1.65
N LEU A 86 -1.52 -12.31 1.08
CA LEU A 86 -2.66 -12.93 1.76
C LEU A 86 -2.35 -14.36 2.21
N GLY A 87 -1.79 -15.19 1.33
CA GLY A 87 -1.40 -16.58 1.64
C GLY A 87 -0.42 -16.65 2.81
N LYS A 88 0.61 -15.79 2.80
CA LYS A 88 1.60 -15.68 3.88
C LYS A 88 0.94 -15.28 5.20
N VAL A 89 0.07 -14.27 5.19
CA VAL A 89 -0.60 -13.80 6.41
C VAL A 89 -1.54 -14.87 6.96
N TYR A 90 -2.40 -15.46 6.11
CA TYR A 90 -3.33 -16.52 6.52
C TYR A 90 -2.62 -17.74 7.10
N ASP A 91 -1.48 -18.13 6.53
CA ASP A 91 -0.64 -19.20 7.07
C ASP A 91 -0.12 -18.86 8.47
N LYS A 92 0.35 -17.61 8.69
CA LYS A 92 0.84 -17.15 9.99
C LYS A 92 -0.25 -17.11 11.07
N ILE A 93 -1.48 -16.77 10.70
CA ILE A 93 -2.62 -16.75 11.65
C ILE A 93 -3.36 -18.09 11.76
N GLY A 94 -2.88 -19.15 11.09
CA GLY A 94 -3.40 -20.50 11.22
C GLY A 94 -4.65 -20.82 10.40
N LEU A 95 -5.11 -19.90 9.54
CA LEU A 95 -6.26 -20.10 8.66
C LEU A 95 -5.84 -20.88 7.40
N SER A 96 -5.58 -22.18 7.59
CA SER A 96 -4.91 -23.02 6.58
C SER A 96 -5.69 -23.18 5.27
N GLN A 97 -7.02 -23.20 5.29
CA GLN A 97 -7.82 -23.24 4.05
C GLN A 97 -7.68 -21.94 3.25
N LYS A 98 -7.90 -20.79 3.88
CA LYS A 98 -7.76 -19.47 3.23
C LYS A 98 -6.35 -19.22 2.69
N ALA A 99 -5.33 -19.71 3.40
CA ALA A 99 -3.96 -19.63 2.93
C ALA A 99 -3.76 -20.41 1.63
N LEU A 100 -4.30 -21.63 1.56
CA LEU A 100 -4.22 -22.48 0.38
C LEU A 100 -4.94 -21.84 -0.81
N ASP A 101 -6.16 -21.34 -0.61
CA ASP A 101 -6.94 -20.67 -1.65
C ASP A 101 -6.19 -19.45 -2.22
N ALA A 102 -5.59 -18.62 -1.34
CA ALA A 102 -4.82 -17.45 -1.75
C ALA A 102 -3.52 -17.83 -2.51
N TYR A 103 -2.82 -18.88 -2.06
CA TYR A 103 -1.63 -19.37 -2.75
C TYR A 103 -1.95 -19.96 -4.12
N GLN A 104 -3.09 -20.66 -4.27
CA GLN A 104 -3.53 -21.14 -5.58
C GLN A 104 -3.83 -19.97 -6.52
N LYS A 105 -4.55 -18.94 -6.05
CA LYS A 105 -4.79 -17.73 -6.84
C LYS A 105 -3.51 -17.02 -7.26
N PHE A 106 -2.50 -16.98 -6.40
CA PHE A 106 -1.18 -16.45 -6.78
C PHE A 106 -0.58 -17.24 -7.95
N LEU A 107 -0.61 -18.58 -7.90
CA LEU A 107 -0.07 -19.43 -8.97
C LEU A 107 -0.83 -19.28 -10.28
N ASP A 108 -2.15 -19.15 -10.23
CA ASP A 108 -3.01 -18.93 -11.41
C ASP A 108 -2.67 -17.63 -12.16
N LEU A 109 -2.17 -16.62 -11.43
CA LEU A 109 -1.89 -15.28 -11.97
C LEU A 109 -0.45 -15.08 -12.44
N LEU A 110 0.46 -16.03 -12.17
CA LEU A 110 1.86 -15.89 -12.59
C LEU A 110 2.03 -16.16 -14.09
N PRO A 111 2.76 -15.31 -14.83
CA PRO A 111 3.16 -15.62 -16.19
C PRO A 111 4.13 -16.82 -16.21
N SER A 112 3.96 -17.70 -17.20
CA SER A 112 4.61 -19.03 -17.28
C SER A 112 6.13 -19.05 -17.03
N THR A 113 6.85 -17.99 -17.38
CA THR A 113 8.31 -17.89 -17.18
C THR A 113 8.72 -17.52 -15.74
N LYS A 114 7.89 -16.77 -14.99
CA LYS A 114 8.13 -16.44 -13.57
C LYS A 114 7.67 -17.53 -12.60
N GLN A 115 6.84 -18.46 -13.08
CA GLN A 115 6.30 -19.57 -12.28
C GLN A 115 7.41 -20.41 -11.63
N ALA A 116 8.50 -20.73 -12.34
CA ALA A 116 9.40 -21.80 -11.88
C ALA A 116 10.17 -21.47 -10.59
N GLU A 117 10.58 -20.22 -10.35
CA GLU A 117 11.36 -19.86 -9.15
C GLU A 117 10.47 -19.36 -8.01
N GLU A 118 9.57 -18.41 -8.28
CA GLU A 118 8.69 -17.83 -7.25
C GLU A 118 7.66 -18.85 -6.72
N ALA A 119 7.23 -19.82 -7.55
CA ALA A 119 6.27 -20.83 -7.12
C ALA A 119 6.86 -21.94 -6.27
N LYS A 120 8.17 -22.19 -6.28
CA LYS A 120 8.79 -23.31 -5.52
C LYS A 120 8.44 -23.25 -4.04
N ASP A 121 8.56 -22.07 -3.44
CA ASP A 121 8.24 -21.89 -2.02
C ASP A 121 6.74 -21.98 -1.75
N VAL A 122 5.91 -21.53 -2.70
CA VAL A 122 4.46 -21.62 -2.62
C VAL A 122 3.99 -23.07 -2.73
N HIS A 123 4.54 -23.88 -3.64
CA HIS A 123 4.23 -25.31 -3.75
C HIS A 123 4.58 -26.06 -2.46
N LYS A 124 5.74 -25.77 -1.85
CA LYS A 124 6.10 -26.33 -0.54
C LYS A 124 5.10 -25.91 0.54
N ALA A 125 4.67 -24.65 0.55
CA ALA A 125 3.69 -24.14 1.49
C ALA A 125 2.32 -24.85 1.33
N ILE A 126 1.84 -25.01 0.09
CA ILE A 126 0.60 -25.72 -0.24
C ILE A 126 0.67 -27.18 0.26
N ALA A 127 1.73 -27.93 -0.11
CA ALA A 127 1.88 -29.32 0.30
C ALA A 127 1.87 -29.50 1.84
N ARG A 128 2.48 -28.55 2.56
CA ARG A 128 2.46 -28.53 4.03
C ARG A 128 1.05 -28.25 4.57
N LEU A 129 0.35 -27.28 3.99
CA LEU A 129 -1.01 -26.89 4.39
C LEU A 129 -2.01 -28.03 4.15
N GLU A 130 -1.96 -28.68 2.99
CA GLU A 130 -2.80 -29.84 2.67
C GLU A 130 -2.60 -30.99 3.66
N ARG A 131 -1.34 -31.30 3.99
CA ARG A 131 -1.02 -32.32 5.00
C ARG A 131 -1.63 -31.97 6.37
N LYS A 132 -1.55 -30.70 6.77
CA LYS A 132 -2.13 -30.20 8.03
C LYS A 132 -3.65 -30.35 8.02
N LEU A 133 -4.31 -29.94 6.94
CA LEU A 133 -5.76 -30.06 6.77
C LEU A 133 -6.21 -31.54 6.77
N ARG A 134 -5.49 -32.42 6.07
CA ARG A 134 -5.78 -33.86 6.06
C ARG A 134 -5.69 -34.47 7.46
N LYS A 135 -4.65 -34.15 8.23
CA LYS A 135 -4.50 -34.60 9.61
C LYS A 135 -5.64 -34.10 10.50
N SER A 136 -6.00 -32.82 10.38
CA SER A 136 -7.10 -32.22 11.13
C SER A 136 -8.45 -32.91 10.82
N LYS A 137 -8.75 -33.14 9.54
CA LYS A 137 -9.96 -33.86 9.10
C LYS A 137 -9.99 -35.32 9.60
N ALA A 138 -8.84 -36.00 9.59
CA ALA A 138 -8.76 -37.37 10.10
C ALA A 138 -8.97 -37.43 11.62
N ALA A 139 -8.44 -36.47 12.37
CA ALA A 139 -8.63 -36.37 13.81
C ALA A 139 -10.10 -36.10 14.18
N SER A 140 -10.76 -35.16 13.50
CA SER A 140 -12.17 -34.86 13.74
C SER A 140 -13.09 -36.05 13.44
N ARG A 141 -12.81 -36.82 12.36
CA ARG A 141 -13.57 -38.02 12.03
C ARG A 141 -13.45 -39.11 13.11
N LYS A 142 -12.25 -39.33 13.64
CA LYS A 142 -12.03 -40.31 14.73
C LYS A 142 -12.73 -39.92 16.02
N GLN A 143 -12.78 -38.62 16.33
CA GLN A 143 -13.46 -38.11 17.52
C GLN A 143 -14.98 -38.19 17.40
N ALA A 144 -15.53 -37.98 16.19
CA ALA A 144 -16.94 -38.17 15.90
C ALA A 144 -17.40 -39.64 15.95
N SER A 145 -16.50 -40.61 15.73
CA SER A 145 -16.80 -42.04 15.75
C SER A 145 -16.55 -42.72 17.11
N SER A 146 -16.20 -41.99 18.17
CA SER A 146 -15.98 -42.58 19.50
C SER A 146 -17.32 -42.94 20.17
N PRO A 147 -17.53 -44.18 20.63
CA PRO A 147 -18.80 -44.63 21.20
C PRO A 147 -19.24 -43.84 22.46
N ASP A 148 -18.30 -43.21 23.18
CA ASP A 148 -18.60 -42.43 24.39
C ASP A 148 -19.44 -41.16 24.13
N ASN A 149 -19.48 -40.64 22.89
CA ASN A 149 -20.27 -39.45 22.54
C ASN A 149 -21.71 -39.78 22.09
N ALA A 150 -22.08 -41.07 21.99
CA ALA A 150 -23.44 -41.50 21.67
C ALA A 150 -24.38 -41.54 22.89
N SER A 151 -23.85 -41.42 24.12
CA SER A 151 -24.61 -41.58 25.36
C SER A 151 -25.21 -40.29 25.93
N SER A 152 -24.99 -39.12 25.31
CA SER A 152 -25.45 -37.81 25.82
C SER A 152 -26.65 -37.22 25.06
N SER A 153 -27.24 -37.96 24.12
CA SER A 153 -28.36 -37.50 23.28
C SER A 153 -29.55 -38.45 23.34
N LEU A 154 -30.06 -38.71 24.55
CA LEU A 154 -31.43 -39.21 24.73
C LEU A 154 -32.33 -37.99 24.97
N PRO A 155 -33.34 -37.73 24.12
CA PRO A 155 -34.33 -36.70 24.43
C PRO A 155 -35.11 -37.09 25.69
N PRO A 156 -35.64 -36.10 26.44
CA PRO A 156 -36.34 -36.30 27.71
C PRO A 156 -37.61 -37.14 27.57
#